data_AF-A0A537VLC2-F1
#
_entry.id   AF-A0A537VLC2-F1
#
_cell.length_a   1.000
_cell.length_b   1.000
_cell.length_c   1.000
_cell.angle_alpha   90.00
_cell.angle_beta   90.00
_cell.angle_gamma   90.00
#
_symmetry.space_group_name_H-M   'P 1'
#
loop_
_entity.id
_entity.type
_entity.pdbx_description
1 polymer ?
#
loop_
_entity_poly.entity_id
_entity_poly.type
_entity_poly.pdbx_seq_one_letter_code
_entity_poly.pdbx_strand_id
1 'polypeptide(L)'
;MAVPDDVFIERGSKRVFAGAIEWPGWCRSGRTEEAALEALLAYGPRYAKALGRRKLGFVAPPDAGGLRVVERRTGNATTDFGAPAIAPHADDRPIDAEEAKRLATIMEACWAALDRAATAAEGHELRTGPRGGGRQLAKIVAHVADAESAYRAKLGARPAEGDTRAATLEAFASRARGEPSQRTPRSGALWSPRYFIRRSAWHVLDHAWEIEDRSRPA
;
A
#
# COMPACT_ATOMS: atom_id res chain seq x y z
N MET A 1 20.77 -10.85 -17.20
CA MET A 1 19.41 -11.15 -16.69
C MET A 1 19.05 -10.07 -15.70
N ALA A 2 17.82 -9.55 -15.71
CA ALA A 2 17.38 -8.61 -14.69
C ALA A 2 17.40 -9.30 -13.31
N VAL A 3 17.75 -8.55 -12.26
CA VAL A 3 17.71 -9.07 -10.88
C VAL A 3 16.24 -9.23 -10.49
N PRO A 4 15.81 -10.41 -9.97
CA PRO A 4 14.42 -10.61 -9.57
C PRO A 4 14.05 -9.70 -8.40
N ASP A 5 12.80 -9.25 -8.38
CA ASP A 5 12.25 -8.46 -7.27
C ASP A 5 12.06 -9.36 -6.05
N ASP A 6 12.56 -8.88 -4.91
CA ASP A 6 12.36 -9.55 -3.63
C ASP A 6 10.94 -9.35 -3.14
N VAL A 7 10.29 -10.45 -2.75
CA VAL A 7 8.92 -10.46 -2.25
C VAL A 7 8.85 -11.20 -0.91
N PHE A 8 7.95 -10.74 -0.04
CA PHE A 8 7.55 -11.48 1.15
C PHE A 8 6.15 -12.05 0.98
N ILE A 9 5.89 -13.14 1.70
CA ILE A 9 4.57 -13.76 1.81
C ILE A 9 4.04 -13.55 3.22
N GLU A 10 2.79 -13.11 3.33
CA GLU A 10 2.04 -13.10 4.58
C GLU A 10 0.86 -14.08 4.47
N ARG A 11 0.90 -15.16 5.24
CA ARG A 11 -0.05 -16.27 5.14
C ARG A 11 -1.00 -16.33 6.32
N GLY A 12 -2.27 -15.99 6.10
CA GLY A 12 -3.37 -16.26 7.01
C GLY A 12 -4.00 -17.65 6.80
N SER A 13 -5.09 -17.92 7.49
CA SER A 13 -5.86 -19.17 7.35
C SER A 13 -6.76 -19.21 6.11
N LYS A 14 -7.19 -18.04 5.60
CA LYS A 14 -8.12 -17.88 4.47
C LYS A 14 -7.51 -17.15 3.29
N ARG A 15 -6.44 -16.37 3.54
CA ARG A 15 -5.85 -15.47 2.54
C ARG A 15 -4.33 -15.46 2.65
N VAL A 16 -3.67 -15.36 1.51
CA VAL A 16 -2.23 -15.15 1.39
C VAL A 16 -1.99 -13.84 0.67
N PHE A 17 -1.04 -13.04 1.15
CA PHE A 17 -0.55 -11.84 0.47
C PHE A 17 0.89 -12.08 0.00
N ALA A 18 1.20 -11.58 -1.18
CA ALA A 18 2.55 -11.41 -1.69
C ALA A 18 2.80 -9.92 -1.88
N GLY A 19 3.90 -9.40 -1.34
CA GLY A 19 4.26 -7.98 -1.46
C GLY A 19 5.73 -7.79 -1.79
N ALA A 20 6.03 -6.84 -2.67
CA ALA A 20 7.41 -6.51 -3.03
C ALA A 20 8.11 -5.75 -1.88
N ILE A 21 9.33 -6.17 -1.54
CA ILE A 21 10.12 -5.60 -0.45
C ILE A 21 10.48 -4.16 -0.76
N GLU A 22 11.06 -3.93 -1.94
CA GLU A 22 11.55 -2.61 -2.35
C GLU A 22 10.46 -1.73 -2.97
N TRP A 23 9.30 -2.29 -3.34
CA TRP A 23 8.21 -1.56 -4.00
C TRP A 23 6.92 -1.50 -3.14
N PRO A 24 6.89 -0.67 -2.08
CA PRO A 24 5.71 -0.46 -1.24
C PRO A 24 4.44 -0.17 -2.06
N GLY A 25 3.33 -0.78 -1.65
CA GLY A 25 2.06 -0.71 -2.36
C GLY A 25 1.89 -1.77 -3.45
N TRP A 26 2.96 -2.32 -4.02
CA TRP A 26 2.86 -3.48 -4.91
C TRP A 26 2.69 -4.74 -4.08
N CYS A 27 1.43 -5.02 -3.73
CA CYS A 27 1.04 -6.13 -2.88
C CYS A 27 -0.34 -6.64 -3.31
N ARG A 28 -0.48 -7.96 -3.45
CA ARG A 28 -1.70 -8.62 -3.92
C ARG A 28 -1.96 -9.88 -3.14
N SER A 29 -3.22 -10.31 -3.15
CA SER A 29 -3.65 -11.48 -2.41
C SER A 29 -4.23 -12.59 -3.29
N GLY A 30 -4.10 -13.81 -2.79
CA GLY A 30 -4.62 -15.04 -3.37
C GLY A 30 -5.11 -15.99 -2.27
N ARG A 31 -5.76 -17.10 -2.67
CA ARG A 31 -6.13 -18.18 -1.75
C ARG A 31 -4.93 -19.06 -1.39
N THR A 32 -3.91 -19.08 -2.25
CA THR A 32 -2.64 -19.78 -2.05
C THR A 32 -1.49 -18.81 -2.28
N GLU A 33 -0.27 -19.25 -1.98
CA GLU A 33 0.95 -18.47 -2.23
C GLU A 33 1.15 -18.24 -3.73
N GLU A 34 0.95 -19.27 -4.54
CA GLU A 34 1.07 -19.22 -6.01
C GLU A 34 0.07 -18.22 -6.59
N ALA A 35 -1.20 -18.30 -6.17
CA ALA A 35 -2.23 -17.36 -6.63
C ALA A 35 -1.94 -15.91 -6.18
N ALA A 36 -1.29 -15.71 -5.03
CA ALA A 36 -0.90 -14.38 -4.58
C ALA A 36 0.26 -13.81 -5.42
N LEU A 37 1.25 -14.65 -5.77
CA LEU A 37 2.37 -14.28 -6.65
C LEU A 37 1.90 -14.01 -8.09
N GLU A 38 1.02 -14.85 -8.63
CA GLU A 38 0.40 -14.63 -9.94
C GLU A 38 -0.38 -13.31 -9.97
N ALA A 39 -1.16 -13.03 -8.94
CA ALA A 39 -1.88 -11.76 -8.82
C ALA A 39 -0.93 -10.57 -8.70
N LEU A 40 0.17 -10.70 -7.95
CA LEU A 40 1.19 -9.66 -7.81
C LEU A 40 1.80 -9.33 -9.17
N LEU A 41 2.26 -10.36 -9.90
CA LEU A 41 2.81 -10.25 -11.25
C LEU A 41 1.82 -9.57 -12.21
N ALA A 42 0.57 -10.04 -12.24
CA ALA A 42 -0.48 -9.49 -13.10
C ALA A 42 -0.78 -8.00 -12.82
N TYR A 43 -0.58 -7.55 -11.58
CA TYR A 43 -0.74 -6.14 -11.20
C TYR A 43 0.53 -5.30 -11.40
N GLY A 44 1.67 -5.88 -11.78
CA GLY A 44 2.91 -5.16 -12.10
C GLY A 44 2.69 -3.99 -13.08
N PRO A 45 2.02 -4.18 -14.24
CA PRO A 45 1.71 -3.09 -15.17
C PRO A 45 0.85 -1.97 -14.55
N ARG A 46 -0.11 -2.32 -13.67
CA ARG A 46 -0.93 -1.33 -12.96
C ARG A 46 -0.11 -0.56 -11.92
N TYR A 47 0.81 -1.23 -11.23
CA TYR A 47 1.73 -0.57 -10.31
C TYR A 47 2.69 0.38 -11.05
N ALA A 48 3.25 -0.04 -12.20
CA ALA A 48 4.04 0.83 -13.06
C ALA A 48 3.25 2.09 -13.49
N LYS A 49 1.99 1.92 -13.89
CA LYS A 49 1.09 3.04 -14.21
C LYS A 49 0.81 3.94 -13.00
N ALA A 50 0.70 3.38 -11.79
CA ALA A 50 0.50 4.14 -10.56
C ALA A 50 1.71 5.04 -10.26
N LEU A 51 2.93 4.51 -10.39
CA LEU A 51 4.19 5.27 -10.25
C LEU A 51 4.32 6.39 -11.29
N GLY A 52 3.68 6.23 -12.45
CA GLY A 52 3.55 7.28 -13.48
C GLY A 52 4.89 7.66 -14.10
N ARG A 53 5.10 8.96 -14.36
CA ARG A 53 6.34 9.47 -14.99
C ARG A 53 7.51 9.62 -14.02
N ARG A 54 7.35 9.24 -12.76
CA ARG A 54 8.42 9.33 -11.76
C ARG A 54 9.51 8.34 -12.16
N LYS A 55 10.74 8.82 -12.37
CA LYS A 55 11.90 8.00 -12.78
C LYS A 55 12.43 7.17 -11.60
N LEU A 56 11.56 6.34 -11.02
CA LEU A 56 11.91 5.46 -9.91
C LEU A 56 12.58 4.16 -10.38
N GLY A 57 12.47 3.83 -11.67
CA GLY A 57 13.14 2.67 -12.27
C GLY A 57 12.41 1.35 -12.09
N PHE A 58 11.14 1.36 -11.66
CA PHE A 58 10.34 0.15 -11.59
C PHE A 58 10.11 -0.45 -12.98
N VAL A 59 10.38 -1.74 -13.11
CA VAL A 59 10.09 -2.52 -14.31
C VAL A 59 9.34 -3.76 -13.84
N ALA A 60 8.10 -3.94 -14.30
CA ALA A 60 7.33 -5.12 -13.98
C ALA A 60 8.03 -6.37 -14.56
N PRO A 61 8.25 -7.43 -13.77
CA PRO A 61 8.81 -8.66 -14.28
C PRO A 61 7.87 -9.28 -15.33
N PRO A 62 8.39 -9.93 -16.38
CA PRO A 62 7.58 -10.49 -17.46
C PRO A 62 6.89 -11.80 -17.05
N ASP A 63 7.45 -12.51 -16.07
CA ASP A 63 6.97 -13.82 -15.60
C ASP A 63 7.34 -14.04 -14.12
N ALA A 64 6.88 -15.16 -13.55
CA ALA A 64 7.08 -15.50 -12.15
C ALA A 64 8.55 -15.72 -11.78
N GLY A 65 9.43 -16.01 -12.74
CA GLY A 65 10.88 -16.12 -12.51
C GLY A 65 11.54 -14.79 -12.14
N GLY A 66 10.85 -13.67 -12.39
CA GLY A 66 11.25 -12.34 -11.94
C GLY A 66 10.88 -12.02 -10.49
N LEU A 67 10.24 -12.94 -9.75
CA LEU A 67 9.89 -12.77 -8.34
C LEU A 67 10.67 -13.76 -7.47
N ARG A 68 11.33 -13.27 -6.43
CA ARG A 68 12.09 -14.10 -5.48
C ARG A 68 11.49 -13.98 -4.09
N VAL A 69 10.89 -15.07 -3.58
CA VAL A 69 10.37 -15.11 -2.21
C VAL A 69 11.53 -15.18 -1.22
N VAL A 70 11.71 -14.11 -0.44
CA VAL A 70 12.79 -14.00 0.56
C VAL A 70 12.33 -14.18 1.99
N GLU A 71 11.04 -14.03 2.26
CA GLU A 71 10.49 -14.12 3.60
C GLU A 71 9.05 -14.65 3.58
N ARG A 72 8.68 -15.43 4.61
CA ARG A 72 7.31 -15.88 4.86
C ARG A 72 6.92 -15.52 6.31
N ARG A 73 5.79 -14.85 6.49
CA ARG A 73 5.21 -14.42 7.77
C ARG A 73 3.89 -15.14 8.01
N THR A 74 3.62 -15.47 9.27
CA THR A 74 2.29 -15.89 9.71
C THR A 74 1.37 -14.67 9.82
N GLY A 75 0.30 -14.67 9.05
CA GLY A 75 -0.76 -13.66 9.08
C GLY A 75 -1.67 -13.77 10.30
N ASN A 76 -2.59 -12.81 10.43
CA ASN A 76 -3.55 -12.75 11.52
C ASN A 76 -4.98 -12.53 10.99
N ALA A 77 -5.93 -12.25 11.89
CA ALA A 77 -7.32 -12.00 11.51
C ALA A 77 -7.51 -10.86 10.50
N THR A 78 -6.61 -9.87 10.47
CA THR A 78 -6.62 -8.78 9.48
C THR A 78 -6.21 -9.28 8.10
N THR A 79 -5.21 -10.16 8.03
CA THR A 79 -4.82 -10.88 6.81
C THR A 79 -6.01 -11.64 6.23
N ASP A 80 -6.68 -12.41 7.09
CA ASP A 80 -7.84 -13.23 6.70
C ASP A 80 -9.06 -12.39 6.30
N PHE A 81 -9.19 -11.18 6.87
CA PHE A 81 -10.19 -10.21 6.47
C PHE A 81 -9.91 -9.61 5.08
N GLY A 82 -8.66 -9.64 4.63
CA GLY A 82 -8.25 -9.14 3.31
C GLY A 82 -7.37 -7.90 3.34
N ALA A 83 -6.53 -7.73 4.37
CA ALA A 83 -5.51 -6.67 4.40
C ALA A 83 -4.16 -7.17 4.97
N PRO A 84 -3.00 -6.86 4.35
CA PRO A 84 -1.69 -7.28 4.83
C PRO A 84 -1.32 -6.53 6.10
N ALA A 85 -1.08 -7.24 7.19
CA ALA A 85 -0.99 -6.68 8.54
C ALA A 85 0.34 -6.99 9.25
N ILE A 86 1.23 -7.74 8.62
CA ILE A 86 2.48 -8.19 9.22
C ILE A 86 3.65 -7.60 8.43
N ALA A 87 4.44 -6.77 9.10
CA ALA A 87 5.65 -6.22 8.51
C ALA A 87 6.68 -7.33 8.23
N PRO A 88 7.31 -7.37 7.04
CA PRO A 88 8.52 -8.16 6.83
C PRO A 88 9.69 -7.59 7.64
N HIS A 89 10.69 -8.41 7.96
CA HIS A 89 11.90 -7.95 8.67
C HIS A 89 12.65 -6.84 7.93
N ALA A 90 12.54 -6.78 6.61
CA ALA A 90 13.11 -5.71 5.79
C ALA A 90 12.58 -4.30 6.17
N ASP A 91 11.42 -4.21 6.83
CA ASP A 91 10.85 -2.95 7.30
C ASP A 91 11.49 -2.42 8.60
N ASP A 92 12.35 -3.20 9.24
CA ASP A 92 13.15 -2.77 10.41
C ASP A 92 14.46 -2.08 9.98
N ARG A 93 14.81 -2.12 8.69
CA ARG A 93 16.01 -1.48 8.16
C ARG A 93 15.96 0.05 8.37
N PRO A 94 17.05 0.68 8.81
CA PRO A 94 17.18 2.14 8.82
C PRO A 94 16.84 2.75 7.45
N ILE A 95 16.43 4.02 7.46
CA ILE A 95 16.12 4.79 6.27
C ILE A 95 17.11 5.96 6.22
N ASP A 96 17.92 6.01 5.17
CA ASP A 96 18.74 7.19 4.88
C ASP A 96 17.93 8.25 4.12
N ALA A 97 18.55 9.41 3.85
CA ALA A 97 17.86 10.53 3.21
C ALA A 97 17.36 10.21 1.78
N GLU A 98 18.13 9.44 1.01
CA GLU A 98 17.77 9.11 -0.38
C GLU A 98 16.60 8.12 -0.41
N GLU A 99 16.64 7.11 0.45
CA GLU A 99 15.53 6.15 0.58
C GLU A 99 14.29 6.81 1.18
N ALA A 100 14.42 7.74 2.14
CA ALA A 100 13.28 8.52 2.63
C ALA A 100 12.60 9.29 1.50
N LYS A 101 13.39 9.98 0.66
CA LYS A 101 12.90 10.70 -0.52
C LYS A 101 12.23 9.75 -1.51
N ARG A 102 12.83 8.58 -1.75
CA ARG A 102 12.29 7.57 -2.67
C ARG A 102 10.95 7.01 -2.17
N LEU A 103 10.85 6.65 -0.89
CA LEU A 103 9.61 6.16 -0.27
C LEU A 103 8.50 7.21 -0.26
N ALA A 104 8.83 8.47 0.05
CA ALA A 104 7.89 9.58 -0.06
C ALA A 104 7.39 9.75 -1.51
N THR A 105 8.30 9.69 -2.48
CA THR A 105 8.00 9.77 -3.91
C THR A 105 7.04 8.66 -4.37
N ILE A 106 7.19 7.44 -3.84
CA ILE A 106 6.27 6.31 -4.08
C ILE A 106 4.90 6.60 -3.46
N MET A 107 4.86 7.07 -2.21
CA MET A 107 3.60 7.37 -1.51
C MET A 107 2.78 8.44 -2.24
N GLU A 108 3.43 9.52 -2.67
CA GLU A 108 2.80 10.55 -3.49
C GLU A 108 2.25 10.01 -4.81
N ALA A 109 2.97 9.06 -5.44
CA ALA A 109 2.49 8.43 -6.67
C ALA A 109 1.23 7.59 -6.43
N CYS A 110 1.15 6.90 -5.29
CA CYS A 110 -0.02 6.14 -4.88
C CYS A 110 -1.23 7.05 -4.66
N TRP A 111 -1.05 8.16 -3.93
CA TRP A 111 -2.08 9.18 -3.77
C TRP A 111 -2.55 9.76 -5.11
N ALA A 112 -1.62 10.10 -5.99
CA ALA A 112 -1.96 10.60 -7.32
C ALA A 112 -2.71 9.55 -8.18
N ALA A 113 -2.44 8.25 -7.97
CA ALA A 113 -3.16 7.18 -8.64
C ALA A 113 -4.61 7.08 -8.14
N LEU A 114 -4.83 7.22 -6.83
CA LEU A 114 -6.17 7.30 -6.25
C LEU A 114 -6.94 8.52 -6.77
N ASP A 115 -6.31 9.69 -6.80
CA ASP A 115 -6.95 10.91 -7.30
C ASP A 115 -7.37 10.75 -8.76
N ARG A 116 -6.50 10.20 -9.61
CA ARG A 116 -6.85 9.90 -11.02
C ARG A 116 -8.01 8.92 -11.13
N ALA A 117 -8.03 7.87 -10.31
CA ALA A 117 -9.11 6.89 -10.34
C ALA A 117 -10.44 7.51 -9.88
N ALA A 118 -10.40 8.33 -8.82
CA ALA A 118 -11.56 9.03 -8.30
C ALA A 118 -12.13 10.01 -9.32
N THR A 119 -11.29 10.89 -9.89
CA THR A 119 -11.71 11.84 -10.93
C THR A 119 -12.29 11.15 -12.15
N ALA A 120 -11.69 10.03 -12.60
CA ALA A 120 -12.22 9.27 -13.74
C ALA A 120 -13.57 8.59 -13.44
N ALA A 121 -13.94 8.44 -12.17
CA ALA A 121 -15.20 7.84 -11.73
C ALA A 121 -16.25 8.88 -11.31
N GLU A 122 -15.93 10.16 -11.32
CA GLU A 122 -16.88 11.22 -10.97
C GLU A 122 -18.11 11.18 -11.88
N GLY A 123 -19.30 11.32 -11.27
CA GLY A 123 -20.57 11.26 -12.00
C GLY A 123 -21.02 9.85 -12.40
N HIS A 124 -20.25 8.80 -12.10
CA HIS A 124 -20.61 7.42 -12.40
C HIS A 124 -20.96 6.62 -11.15
N GLU A 125 -22.01 5.80 -11.21
CA GLU A 125 -22.28 4.81 -10.16
C GLU A 125 -21.30 3.64 -10.29
N LEU A 126 -20.64 3.31 -9.17
CA LEU A 126 -19.73 2.17 -9.12
C LEU A 126 -20.54 0.88 -9.04
N ARG A 127 -20.21 -0.09 -9.91
CA ARG A 127 -20.85 -1.42 -9.90
C ARG A 127 -20.80 -2.04 -8.51
N THR A 128 -21.86 -2.72 -8.11
CA THR A 128 -21.90 -3.45 -6.84
C THR A 128 -21.31 -4.86 -7.01
N GLY A 129 -20.85 -5.44 -5.90
CA GLY A 129 -20.38 -6.83 -5.90
C GLY A 129 -21.53 -7.84 -6.04
N PRO A 130 -21.24 -9.14 -6.18
CA PRO A 130 -22.24 -10.20 -6.42
C PRO A 130 -23.38 -10.29 -5.39
N ARG A 131 -23.23 -9.67 -4.22
CA ARG A 131 -24.24 -9.63 -3.15
C ARG A 131 -24.83 -8.23 -2.94
N GLY A 132 -24.76 -7.36 -3.95
CA GLY A 132 -25.28 -5.99 -3.90
C GLY A 132 -24.51 -5.02 -3.01
N GLY A 133 -23.40 -5.44 -2.41
CA GLY A 133 -22.56 -4.61 -1.55
C GLY A 133 -21.51 -3.78 -2.30
N GLY A 134 -20.87 -2.85 -1.58
CA GLY A 134 -19.78 -2.01 -2.10
C GLY A 134 -20.02 -0.53 -1.80
N ARG A 135 -18.97 0.19 -1.37
CA ARG A 135 -19.06 1.64 -1.14
C ARG A 135 -19.15 2.35 -2.49
N GLN A 136 -19.95 3.42 -2.58
CA GLN A 136 -19.89 4.34 -3.70
C GLN A 136 -18.69 5.28 -3.56
N LEU A 137 -18.29 5.94 -4.64
CA LEU A 137 -17.04 6.71 -4.76
C LEU A 137 -16.75 7.60 -3.54
N ALA A 138 -17.69 8.47 -3.16
CA ALA A 138 -17.51 9.39 -2.02
C ALA A 138 -17.21 8.65 -0.70
N LYS A 139 -17.85 7.49 -0.47
CA LYS A 139 -17.60 6.66 0.72
C LYS A 139 -16.26 5.92 0.66
N ILE A 140 -15.75 5.60 -0.53
CA ILE A 140 -14.39 5.05 -0.69
C ILE A 140 -13.36 6.12 -0.34
N VAL A 141 -13.49 7.32 -0.91
CA VAL A 141 -12.55 8.43 -0.67
C VAL A 141 -12.52 8.81 0.81
N ALA A 142 -13.69 8.96 1.45
CA ALA A 142 -13.77 9.23 2.89
C ALA A 142 -13.12 8.11 3.72
N HIS A 143 -13.36 6.83 3.35
CA HIS A 143 -12.76 5.69 4.05
C HIS A 143 -11.22 5.70 3.96
N VAL A 144 -10.65 6.03 2.80
CA VAL A 144 -9.20 6.15 2.65
C VAL A 144 -8.67 7.29 3.53
N ALA A 145 -9.30 8.47 3.50
CA ALA A 145 -8.89 9.61 4.33
C ALA A 145 -8.91 9.29 5.84
N ASP A 146 -9.96 8.62 6.31
CA ASP A 146 -10.08 8.20 7.71
C ASP A 146 -8.98 7.19 8.11
N ALA A 147 -8.71 6.22 7.24
CA ALA A 147 -7.66 5.22 7.47
C ALA A 147 -6.26 5.85 7.48
N GLU A 148 -5.96 6.74 6.54
CA GLU A 148 -4.69 7.46 6.48
C GLU A 148 -4.45 8.29 7.75
N SER A 149 -5.50 8.95 8.26
CA SER A 149 -5.43 9.65 9.55
C SER A 149 -5.09 8.70 10.71
N ALA A 150 -5.71 7.51 10.72
CA ALA A 150 -5.41 6.48 11.72
C ALA A 150 -3.98 5.92 11.58
N TYR A 151 -3.48 5.74 10.36
CA TYR A 151 -2.12 5.28 10.09
C TYR A 151 -1.06 6.34 10.44
N ARG A 152 -1.33 7.62 10.16
CA ARG A 152 -0.47 8.73 10.62
C ARG A 152 -0.36 8.76 12.14
N ALA A 153 -1.46 8.46 12.85
CA ALA A 153 -1.41 8.32 14.30
C ALA A 153 -0.55 7.13 14.77
N LYS A 154 -0.38 6.08 13.96
CA LYS A 154 0.54 4.95 14.24
C LYS A 154 2.02 5.29 14.02
N LEU A 155 2.33 6.36 13.27
CA LEU A 155 3.66 6.99 13.29
C LEU A 155 3.90 7.84 14.54
N GLY A 156 2.87 8.05 15.35
CA GLY A 156 2.95 8.90 16.54
C GLY A 156 2.82 10.39 16.23
N ALA A 157 2.24 10.76 15.09
CA ALA A 157 1.93 12.15 14.78
C ALA A 157 0.62 12.60 15.47
N ARG A 158 0.50 13.90 15.73
CA ARG A 158 -0.76 14.51 16.17
C ARG A 158 -1.78 14.58 15.02
N PRO A 159 -3.07 14.86 15.34
CA PRO A 159 -4.02 15.30 14.33
C PRO A 159 -3.43 16.45 13.50
N ALA A 160 -3.54 16.37 12.18
CA ALA A 160 -3.07 17.41 11.28
C ALA A 160 -4.22 18.40 11.02
N GLU A 161 -3.88 19.68 10.95
CA GLU A 161 -4.74 20.73 10.41
C GLU A 161 -4.27 21.08 9.00
N GLY A 162 -5.20 21.41 8.09
CA GLY A 162 -4.84 21.74 6.70
C GLY A 162 -4.44 20.52 5.85
N ASP A 163 -3.31 20.62 5.13
CA ASP A 163 -2.87 19.58 4.20
C ASP A 163 -2.38 18.32 4.93
N THR A 164 -3.29 17.35 5.03
CA THR A 164 -3.03 16.08 5.70
C THR A 164 -1.96 15.23 5.01
N ARG A 165 -1.76 15.34 3.69
CA ARG A 165 -0.74 14.56 2.96
C ARG A 165 0.65 15.12 3.22
N ALA A 166 0.80 16.45 3.17
CA ALA A 166 2.05 17.12 3.55
C ALA A 166 2.44 16.80 4.99
N ALA A 167 1.50 16.94 5.93
CA ALA A 167 1.72 16.60 7.35
C ALA A 167 2.07 15.11 7.56
N THR A 168 1.55 14.23 6.70
CA THR A 168 1.89 12.79 6.73
C THR A 168 3.33 12.54 6.29
N LEU A 169 3.78 13.16 5.20
CA LEU A 169 5.17 13.03 4.74
C LEU A 169 6.17 13.67 5.71
N GLU A 170 5.79 14.77 6.35
CA GLU A 170 6.60 15.38 7.41
C GLU A 170 6.77 14.45 8.61
N ALA A 171 5.67 13.85 9.09
CA ALA A 171 5.72 12.87 10.18
C ALA A 171 6.55 11.64 9.82
N PHE A 172 6.40 11.13 8.58
CA PHE A 172 7.23 10.05 8.07
C PHE A 172 8.71 10.43 8.05
N ALA A 173 9.06 11.61 7.52
CA ALA A 173 10.45 12.06 7.42
C ALA A 173 11.10 12.27 8.79
N SER A 174 10.37 12.85 9.75
CA SER A 174 10.80 12.97 11.15
C SER A 174 11.13 11.60 11.76
N ARG A 175 10.22 10.63 11.61
CA ARG A 175 10.42 9.27 12.12
C ARG A 175 11.52 8.51 11.38
N ALA A 176 11.71 8.75 10.08
CA ALA A 176 12.81 8.19 9.30
C ALA A 176 14.18 8.68 9.79
N ARG A 177 14.29 9.93 10.25
CA ARG A 177 15.50 10.48 10.90
C ARG A 177 15.72 10.00 12.33
N GLY A 178 14.83 9.16 12.86
CA GLY A 178 14.91 8.65 14.23
C GLY A 178 14.44 9.63 15.30
N GLU A 179 13.77 10.73 14.91
CA GLU A 179 13.25 11.70 15.87
C GLU A 179 12.13 11.08 16.74
N PRO A 180 11.99 11.51 18.01
CA PRO A 180 10.92 11.04 18.89
C PRO A 180 9.53 11.31 18.31
N SER A 181 8.58 10.40 18.58
CA SER A 181 7.18 10.61 18.21
C SER A 181 6.56 11.77 18.98
N GLN A 182 5.69 12.56 18.34
CA GLN A 182 4.95 13.66 18.97
C GLN A 182 3.90 13.18 20.00
N ARG A 183 3.45 11.92 19.87
CA ARG A 183 2.56 11.24 20.82
C ARG A 183 2.79 9.73 20.80
N THR A 184 2.51 9.09 21.94
CA THR A 184 2.36 7.64 22.02
C THR A 184 0.93 7.24 21.60
N PRO A 185 0.75 6.34 20.63
CA PRO A 185 -0.57 5.85 20.27
C PRO A 185 -1.24 5.13 21.47
N ARG A 186 -2.57 5.16 21.56
CA ARG A 186 -3.30 4.41 22.61
C ARG A 186 -3.00 2.91 22.61
N SER A 187 -2.63 2.35 21.45
CA SER A 187 -2.20 0.96 21.33
C SER A 187 -0.81 0.66 21.90
N GLY A 188 -0.06 1.67 22.36
CA GLY A 188 1.31 1.55 22.86
C GLY A 188 2.36 1.34 21.76
N ALA A 189 2.04 0.60 20.69
CA ALA A 189 2.96 0.29 19.60
C ALA A 189 2.90 1.33 18.47
N LEU A 190 4.06 1.91 18.15
CA LEU A 190 4.33 2.67 16.94
C LEU A 190 4.66 1.73 15.77
N TRP A 191 4.34 2.13 14.56
CA TRP A 191 4.83 1.48 13.35
C TRP A 191 6.23 1.98 12.98
N SER A 192 7.02 1.11 12.35
CA SER A 192 8.24 1.56 11.68
C SER A 192 7.86 2.46 10.49
N PRO A 193 8.71 3.43 10.10
CA PRO A 193 8.41 4.28 8.95
C PRO A 193 8.27 3.50 7.64
N ARG A 194 9.05 2.42 7.44
CA ARG A 194 8.91 1.54 6.27
C ARG A 194 7.57 0.82 6.25
N TYR A 195 7.17 0.25 7.39
CA TYR A 195 5.90 -0.45 7.49
C TYR A 195 4.70 0.49 7.30
N PHE A 196 4.80 1.73 7.80
CA PHE A 196 3.80 2.76 7.52
C PHE A 196 3.60 2.97 6.01
N ILE A 197 4.68 3.24 5.27
CA ILE A 197 4.59 3.43 3.81
C ILE A 197 4.06 2.18 3.12
N ARG A 198 4.52 0.98 3.52
CA ARG A 198 4.03 -0.30 2.97
C ARG A 198 2.53 -0.46 3.12
N ARG A 199 2.02 -0.25 4.34
CA ARG A 199 0.59 -0.43 4.66
C ARG A 199 -0.28 0.64 4.00
N SER A 200 0.14 1.90 4.08
CA SER A 200 -0.57 3.05 3.55
C SER A 200 -0.62 3.03 2.02
N ALA A 201 0.51 2.81 1.34
CA ALA A 201 0.57 2.71 -0.12
C ALA A 201 -0.28 1.55 -0.64
N TRP A 202 -0.26 0.38 0.02
CA TRP A 202 -1.14 -0.74 -0.36
C TRP A 202 -2.61 -0.36 -0.23
N HIS A 203 -3.02 0.25 0.89
CA HIS A 203 -4.42 0.60 1.14
C HIS A 203 -4.95 1.60 0.11
N VAL A 204 -4.14 2.60 -0.22
CA VAL A 204 -4.45 3.60 -1.24
C VAL A 204 -4.58 2.95 -2.63
N LEU A 205 -3.63 2.09 -3.03
CA LEU A 205 -3.68 1.44 -4.34
C LEU A 205 -4.78 0.39 -4.46
N ASP A 206 -5.08 -0.35 -3.39
CA ASP A 206 -6.18 -1.32 -3.37
C ASP A 206 -7.51 -0.62 -3.68
N HIS A 207 -7.76 0.55 -3.07
CA HIS A 207 -8.96 1.34 -3.37
C HIS A 207 -8.90 2.08 -4.71
N ALA A 208 -7.73 2.53 -5.16
CA ALA A 208 -7.60 3.08 -6.51
C ALA A 208 -8.00 2.02 -7.57
N TRP A 209 -7.52 0.79 -7.41
CA TRP A 209 -7.87 -0.31 -8.31
C TRP A 209 -9.31 -0.80 -8.12
N GLU A 210 -9.85 -0.78 -6.90
CA GLU A 210 -11.28 -1.04 -6.65
C GLU A 210 -12.16 -0.07 -7.47
N ILE A 211 -11.84 1.23 -7.46
CA ILE A 211 -12.55 2.24 -8.24
C ILE A 211 -12.41 1.93 -9.74
N GLU A 212 -11.18 1.75 -10.24
CA GLU A 212 -10.94 1.45 -11.66
C GLU A 212 -11.70 0.20 -12.14
N ASP A 213 -11.73 -0.86 -11.32
CA ASP A 213 -12.39 -2.11 -11.66
C ASP A 213 -13.91 -1.94 -11.66
N ARG A 214 -14.47 -1.16 -10.73
CA ARG A 214 -15.92 -0.93 -10.57
C ARG A 214 -16.49 0.20 -11.44
N SER A 215 -15.65 0.99 -12.11
CA SER A 215 -16.07 2.06 -13.05
C SER A 215 -16.15 1.63 -14.52
N ARG A 216 -15.52 0.53 -14.94
CA ARG A 216 -15.54 0.11 -16.36
C ARG A 216 -16.91 -0.44 -16.78
N PRO A 217 -17.45 -0.15 -17.97
CA PRO A 217 -18.63 -0.87 -18.46
C PRO A 217 -18.36 -2.38 -18.51
N ALA A 218 -19.40 -3.18 -18.28
CA ALA A 218 -19.34 -4.65 -18.28
C ALA A 218 -19.02 -5.21 -19.67
#